data_AF-A0A926PAT5-F1
#
_entry.id   AF-A0A926PAT5-F1
#
_cell.length_a   1.000
_cell.length_b   1.000
_cell.length_c   1.000
_cell.angle_alpha   90.00
_cell.angle_beta   90.00
_cell.angle_gamma   90.00
#
_symmetry.space_group_name_H-M   'P 1'
#
loop_
_entity.id
_entity.type
_entity.pdbx_description
1 polymer ?
#
loop_
_entity_poly.entity_id
_entity_poly.type
_entity_poly.pdbx_seq_one_letter_code
_entity_poly.pdbx_strand_id
1 'polypeptide(L)'
;MKGFPKEYIPKLRRAGFLITRPLYLQKCDRKVEEFIVTNLAKSFPDDDFLAEERGGVASSKLWVIDPIDGTANFVRSIPFFGISIAYLIEGEVEIGVIYDPIADELFAARRGFGATCNGKAIRVSDCQDIAKAIVGCDLGYGTSKII
;
A
#
# COMPACT_ATOMS: atom_id res chain seq x y z
N MET A 1 2.97 -11.00 21.97
CA MET A 1 2.94 -10.17 20.75
C MET A 1 2.58 -8.75 21.17
N LYS A 2 3.51 -7.80 21.10
CA LYS A 2 3.21 -6.38 21.39
C LYS A 2 2.48 -5.83 20.16
N GLY A 3 1.24 -5.37 20.35
CA GLY A 3 0.41 -4.89 19.26
C GLY A 3 0.99 -3.65 18.57
N PHE A 4 0.70 -3.50 17.29
CA PHE A 4 1.01 -2.31 16.52
C PHE A 4 0.45 -1.05 17.22
N PRO A 5 1.26 -0.01 17.47
CA PRO A 5 0.80 1.18 18.15
C PRO A 5 -0.28 1.89 17.32
N LYS A 6 -1.48 1.99 17.90
CA LYS A 6 -2.69 2.40 17.21
C LYS A 6 -2.63 3.86 16.72
N GLU A 7 -1.73 4.67 17.28
CA GLU A 7 -1.50 6.06 16.91
C GLU A 7 -1.01 6.26 15.46
N TYR A 8 -0.42 5.23 14.84
CA TYR A 8 0.03 5.28 13.45
C TYR A 8 -1.10 4.96 12.46
N ILE A 9 -2.16 4.27 12.88
CA ILE A 9 -3.27 3.85 12.00
C ILE A 9 -3.92 5.04 11.27
N PRO A 10 -4.25 6.17 11.92
CA PRO A 10 -4.82 7.32 11.22
C PRO A 10 -3.87 7.99 10.22
N LYS A 11 -2.54 7.87 10.43
CA LYS A 11 -1.54 8.41 9.48
C LYS A 11 -1.43 7.51 8.25
N LEU A 12 -1.41 6.19 8.45
CA LEU A 12 -1.39 5.20 7.37
C LEU A 12 -2.64 5.27 6.50
N ARG A 13 -3.83 5.39 7.11
CA ARG A 13 -5.09 5.57 6.36
C ARG A 13 -5.10 6.83 5.50
N ARG A 14 -4.57 7.95 6.02
CA ARG A 14 -4.44 9.19 5.22
C ARG A 14 -3.48 9.04 4.05
N ALA A 15 -2.49 8.17 4.17
CA ALA A 15 -1.53 7.85 3.11
C ALA A 15 -2.03 6.77 2.14
N GLY A 16 -3.30 6.34 2.24
CA GLY A 16 -3.88 5.31 1.37
C GLY A 16 -3.64 3.87 1.81
N PHE A 17 -2.97 3.63 2.95
CA PHE A 17 -2.77 2.28 3.47
C PHE A 17 -3.98 1.84 4.30
N LEU A 18 -4.72 0.87 3.80
CA LEU A 18 -5.78 0.18 4.52
C LEU A 18 -5.24 -1.14 5.06
N ILE A 19 -4.88 -1.17 6.34
CA ILE A 19 -4.64 -2.44 7.04
C ILE A 19 -6.01 -3.05 7.36
N THR A 20 -6.63 -3.63 6.35
CA THR A 20 -7.82 -4.46 6.50
C THR A 20 -7.41 -5.92 6.53
N ARG A 21 -8.15 -6.77 7.25
CA ARG A 21 -7.94 -8.23 7.21
C ARG A 21 -9.12 -8.86 6.47
N PRO A 22 -9.09 -9.05 5.15
CA PRO A 22 -9.96 -10.02 4.50
C PRO A 22 -9.31 -11.40 4.65
N LEU A 23 -9.94 -12.29 5.43
CA LEU A 23 -9.58 -13.70 5.40
C LEU A 23 -9.86 -14.25 3.99
N TYR A 24 -8.98 -15.17 3.56
CA TYR A 24 -8.92 -15.88 2.27
C TYR A 24 -8.02 -15.22 1.22
N LEU A 25 -6.71 -15.54 1.28
CA LEU A 25 -5.79 -15.94 0.18
C LEU A 25 -4.28 -15.76 0.49
N GLN A 26 -3.89 -16.15 1.69
CA GLN A 26 -2.55 -16.11 2.32
C GLN A 26 -1.33 -16.63 1.52
N LYS A 27 -1.48 -17.33 0.39
CA LYS A 27 -0.31 -17.96 -0.28
C LYS A 27 0.40 -17.04 -1.26
N CYS A 28 -0.33 -16.24 -2.04
CA CYS A 28 0.27 -15.31 -2.99
C CYS A 28 0.76 -14.07 -2.25
N ASP A 29 -0.09 -13.45 -1.43
CA ASP A 29 0.23 -12.32 -0.57
C ASP A 29 1.50 -12.58 0.26
N ARG A 30 1.58 -13.73 0.94
CA ARG A 30 2.77 -14.07 1.73
C ARG A 30 4.04 -14.23 0.90
N LYS A 31 3.95 -14.78 -0.31
CA LYS A 31 5.12 -14.90 -1.19
C LYS A 31 5.62 -13.55 -1.68
N VAL A 32 4.71 -12.66 -2.04
CA VAL A 32 5.03 -11.30 -2.47
C VAL A 32 5.61 -10.50 -1.29
N GLU A 33 4.98 -10.58 -0.11
CA GLU A 33 5.48 -9.97 1.12
C GLU A 33 6.88 -10.48 1.48
N GLU A 34 7.10 -11.80 1.49
CA GLU A 34 8.40 -12.41 1.78
C GLU A 34 9.47 -11.95 0.78
N PHE A 35 9.13 -11.89 -0.51
CA PHE A 35 10.02 -11.38 -1.55
C PHE A 35 10.40 -9.92 -1.32
N ILE A 36 9.43 -9.03 -1.11
CA ILE A 36 9.67 -7.60 -0.89
C ILE A 36 10.56 -7.40 0.33
N VAL A 37 10.24 -8.06 1.43
CA VAL A 37 10.92 -7.83 2.70
C VAL A 37 12.32 -8.40 2.68
N THR A 38 12.51 -9.58 2.10
CA THR A 38 13.84 -10.17 1.97
C THR A 38 14.78 -9.26 1.18
N ASN A 39 14.27 -8.58 0.15
CA ASN A 39 15.09 -7.66 -0.66
C ASN A 39 15.33 -6.31 0.05
N LEU A 40 14.31 -5.76 0.70
CA LEU A 40 14.46 -4.51 1.48
C LEU A 40 15.40 -4.70 2.67
N ALA A 41 15.25 -5.79 3.44
CA ALA A 41 16.09 -6.06 4.61
C ALA A 41 17.58 -6.27 4.26
N LYS A 42 17.89 -6.71 3.03
CA LYS A 42 19.28 -6.76 2.54
C LYS A 42 19.88 -5.37 2.33
N SER A 43 19.06 -4.42 1.90
CA SER A 43 19.50 -3.04 1.58
C SER A 43 19.41 -2.11 2.79
N PHE A 44 18.47 -2.38 3.70
CA PHE A 44 18.15 -1.59 4.88
C PHE A 44 18.04 -2.51 6.11
N PRO A 45 19.18 -3.07 6.59
CA PRO A 45 19.18 -4.07 7.66
C PRO A 45 18.72 -3.54 9.03
N ASP A 46 18.78 -2.23 9.25
CA ASP A 46 18.41 -1.56 10.51
C ASP A 46 16.96 -1.04 10.51
N ASP A 47 16.24 -1.19 9.40
CA ASP A 47 14.85 -0.72 9.28
C ASP A 47 13.86 -1.81 9.67
N ASP A 48 12.75 -1.41 10.27
CA ASP A 48 11.66 -2.32 10.64
C ASP A 48 10.59 -2.38 9.55
N PHE A 49 9.67 -3.33 9.70
CA PHE A 49 8.59 -3.53 8.76
C PHE A 49 7.23 -3.72 9.43
N LEU A 50 6.20 -3.20 8.76
CA LEU A 50 4.80 -3.45 9.01
C LEU A 50 4.18 -3.98 7.72
N ALA A 51 3.73 -5.22 7.71
CA ALA A 51 3.07 -5.78 6.54
C ALA A 51 1.74 -6.45 6.92
N GLU A 52 0.81 -6.46 5.98
CA GLU A 52 -0.59 -6.84 6.22
C GLU A 52 -0.73 -8.23 6.85
N GLU A 53 0.04 -9.22 6.38
CA GLU A 53 -0.14 -10.62 6.80
C GLU A 53 0.57 -10.92 8.12
N ARG A 54 1.77 -10.39 8.33
CA ARG A 54 2.60 -10.68 9.51
C ARG A 54 2.47 -9.67 10.64
N GLY A 55 1.93 -8.48 10.39
CA GLY A 55 1.95 -7.36 11.32
C GLY A 55 3.32 -6.67 11.41
N GLY A 56 3.60 -6.01 12.53
CA GLY A 56 4.84 -5.26 12.74
C GLY A 56 4.91 -4.54 14.08
N VAL A 57 6.04 -3.90 14.36
CA VAL A 57 6.28 -3.04 15.54
C VAL A 57 6.45 -1.61 15.05
N ALA A 58 5.99 -0.61 15.80
CA ALA A 58 6.34 0.77 15.45
C ALA A 58 7.83 0.99 15.64
N SER A 59 8.42 1.68 14.68
CA SER A 59 9.82 2.03 14.66
C SER A 59 10.00 3.43 14.11
N SER A 60 11.16 4.03 14.36
CA SER A 60 11.53 5.32 13.78
C SER A 60 11.79 5.22 12.28
N LYS A 61 12.11 4.04 11.76
CA LYS A 61 12.27 3.77 10.32
C LYS A 61 11.47 2.52 9.97
N LEU A 62 10.40 2.70 9.21
CA LEU A 62 9.39 1.67 9.03
C LEU A 62 8.95 1.54 7.57
N TRP A 63 9.12 0.35 7.01
CA TRP A 63 8.53 -0.03 5.73
C TRP A 63 7.12 -0.56 5.95
N VAL A 64 6.13 0.03 5.29
CA VAL A 64 4.73 -0.41 5.31
C VAL A 64 4.41 -1.04 3.97
N ILE A 65 3.91 -2.27 3.98
CA ILE A 65 3.73 -3.08 2.77
C ILE A 65 2.32 -3.65 2.72
N ASP A 66 1.65 -3.41 1.61
CA ASP A 66 0.49 -4.15 1.13
C ASP A 66 0.94 -4.94 -0.12
N PRO A 67 1.09 -6.27 -0.02
CA PRO A 67 1.66 -7.08 -1.08
C PRO A 67 0.73 -7.20 -2.30
N ILE A 68 -0.60 -7.13 -2.11
CA ILE A 68 -1.61 -7.21 -3.19
C ILE A 68 -2.83 -6.36 -2.78
N ASP A 69 -2.77 -5.06 -3.04
CA ASP A 69 -3.92 -4.16 -2.90
C ASP A 69 -4.93 -4.50 -3.99
N GLY A 70 -6.16 -4.81 -3.57
CA GLY A 70 -7.19 -5.39 -4.46
C GLY A 70 -7.15 -6.91 -4.56
N THR A 71 -6.79 -7.63 -3.49
CA THR A 71 -6.78 -9.12 -3.43
C THR A 71 -8.07 -9.74 -3.99
N ALA A 72 -9.23 -9.15 -3.72
CA ALA A 72 -10.52 -9.62 -4.23
C ALA A 72 -10.60 -9.60 -5.76
N ASN A 73 -10.00 -8.58 -6.38
CA ASN A 73 -9.90 -8.44 -7.84
C ASN A 73 -8.91 -9.46 -8.41
N PHE A 74 -7.70 -9.53 -7.82
CA PHE A 74 -6.65 -10.47 -8.21
C PHE A 74 -7.19 -11.90 -8.32
N VAL A 75 -7.90 -12.35 -7.28
CA VAL A 75 -8.46 -13.71 -7.18
C VAL A 75 -9.55 -13.98 -8.21
N ARG A 76 -10.31 -12.94 -8.56
CA ARG A 76 -11.37 -13.02 -9.59
C ARG A 76 -10.84 -12.76 -10.99
N SER A 77 -9.52 -12.66 -11.17
CA SER A 77 -8.89 -12.30 -12.43
C SER A 77 -9.39 -10.96 -13.01
N ILE A 78 -9.81 -10.05 -12.12
CA ILE A 78 -10.12 -8.68 -12.48
C ILE A 78 -8.78 -7.92 -12.47
N PRO A 79 -8.38 -7.29 -13.59
CA PRO A 79 -7.03 -6.75 -13.77
C PRO A 79 -6.85 -5.36 -13.13
N PHE A 80 -7.31 -5.21 -11.89
CA PHE A 80 -7.19 -3.99 -11.09
C PHE A 80 -6.71 -4.35 -9.68
N PHE A 81 -5.39 -4.50 -9.55
CA PHE A 81 -4.69 -4.75 -8.30
C PHE A 81 -3.26 -4.23 -8.42
N GLY A 82 -2.60 -3.97 -7.30
CA GLY A 82 -1.23 -3.48 -7.30
C GLY A 82 -0.45 -3.86 -6.06
N ILE A 83 0.83 -3.50 -6.03
CA ILE A 83 1.67 -3.62 -4.85
C ILE A 83 1.89 -2.22 -4.29
N SER A 84 1.67 -2.03 -2.98
CA SER A 84 1.86 -0.74 -2.32
C SER A 84 2.91 -0.82 -1.23
N ILE A 85 3.89 0.09 -1.28
CA ILE A 85 5.00 0.17 -0.32
C ILE A 85 5.19 1.63 0.09
N ALA A 86 5.26 1.88 1.40
CA ALA A 86 5.67 3.17 1.94
C ALA A 86 6.84 3.03 2.90
N TYR A 87 7.60 4.11 3.02
CA TYR A 87 8.64 4.26 4.02
C TYR A 87 8.33 5.43 4.92
N LEU A 88 8.35 5.18 6.23
CA LEU A 88 8.08 6.18 7.25
C LEU A 88 9.34 6.46 8.05
N ILE A 89 9.57 7.75 8.34
CA ILE A 89 10.56 8.22 9.30
C ILE A 89 9.82 8.94 10.43
N GLU A 90 9.99 8.46 11.66
CA GLU A 90 9.34 9.01 12.87
C GLU A 90 7.82 9.14 12.72
N GLY A 91 7.22 8.19 12.01
CA GLY A 91 5.78 8.15 11.75
C GLY A 91 5.26 9.08 10.67
N GLU A 92 6.14 9.77 9.94
CA GLU A 92 5.80 10.57 8.77
C GLU A 92 6.20 9.83 7.49
N VAL A 93 5.31 9.80 6.49
CA VAL A 93 5.58 9.14 5.21
C VAL A 93 6.63 9.95 4.45
N GLU A 94 7.77 9.32 4.16
CA GLU A 94 8.87 9.92 3.41
C GLU A 94 8.84 9.48 1.94
N ILE A 95 8.55 8.21 1.67
CA ILE A 95 8.48 7.61 0.33
C ILE A 95 7.19 6.81 0.20
N GLY A 96 6.55 6.85 -0.96
CA GLY A 96 5.44 5.97 -1.34
C GLY A 96 5.61 5.46 -2.76
N VAL A 97 5.33 4.18 -2.96
CA VAL A 97 5.39 3.50 -4.26
C VAL A 97 4.16 2.63 -4.43
N ILE A 98 3.51 2.73 -5.59
CA ILE A 98 2.45 1.83 -6.03
C ILE A 98 2.87 1.27 -7.39
N TYR A 99 2.81 -0.05 -7.55
CA TYR A 99 3.10 -0.70 -8.81
C TYR A 99 1.90 -1.49 -9.29
N ASP A 100 1.40 -1.16 -10.48
CA ASP A 100 0.41 -1.95 -11.22
C ASP A 100 1.14 -2.91 -12.18
N PRO A 101 1.15 -4.23 -11.89
CA PRO A 101 1.85 -5.20 -12.72
C PRO A 101 1.12 -5.54 -14.03
N ILE A 102 -0.17 -5.20 -14.15
CA ILE A 102 -0.94 -5.40 -15.38
C ILE A 102 -0.61 -4.29 -16.38
N ALA A 103 -0.60 -3.05 -15.91
CA ALA A 103 -0.34 -1.87 -16.74
C ALA A 103 1.15 -1.57 -16.92
N ASP A 104 2.03 -2.20 -16.14
CA ASP A 104 3.46 -1.87 -16.04
C ASP A 104 3.65 -0.39 -15.65
N GLU A 105 2.91 0.05 -14.64
CA GLU A 105 2.93 1.43 -14.14
C GLU A 105 3.48 1.49 -12.72
N LEU A 106 4.63 2.17 -12.57
CA LEU A 106 5.26 2.47 -11.31
C LEU A 106 4.99 3.92 -10.91
N PHE A 107 4.06 4.09 -9.98
CA PHE A 107 3.81 5.35 -9.30
C PHE A 107 4.77 5.47 -8.12
N ALA A 108 5.53 6.56 -8.05
CA ALA A 108 6.48 6.81 -6.97
C ALA A 108 6.42 8.27 -6.54
N ALA A 109 6.53 8.51 -5.23
CA ALA A 109 6.57 9.84 -4.66
C ALA A 109 7.53 9.89 -3.48
N ARG A 110 8.14 11.07 -3.29
CA ARG A 110 8.93 11.39 -2.10
C ARG A 110 8.50 12.74 -1.56
N ARG A 111 8.39 12.86 -0.25
CA ARG A 111 8.02 14.09 0.44
C ARG A 111 8.95 15.24 0.00
N GLY A 112 8.34 16.30 -0.56
CA GLY A 112 9.07 17.48 -1.06
C GLY A 112 9.59 17.38 -2.51
N PHE A 113 9.45 16.23 -3.19
CA PHE A 113 9.97 16.01 -4.54
C PHE A 113 8.88 15.75 -5.60
N GLY A 114 7.60 15.71 -5.20
CA GLY A 114 6.48 15.42 -6.09
C GLY A 114 6.27 13.93 -6.34
N ALA A 115 5.50 13.62 -7.39
CA ALA A 115 5.14 12.26 -7.77
C ALA A 115 5.44 12.00 -9.26
N THR A 116 5.74 10.76 -9.59
CA THR A 116 6.01 10.28 -10.95
C THR A 116 5.23 9.01 -11.27
N CYS A 117 4.88 8.80 -12.53
CA CYS A 117 4.51 7.50 -13.09
C CYS A 117 5.56 7.12 -14.15
N ASN A 118 6.22 5.97 -13.98
CA ASN A 118 7.29 5.51 -14.87
C ASN A 118 8.37 6.57 -15.11
N GLY A 119 8.76 7.26 -14.02
CA GLY A 119 9.76 8.33 -14.02
C GLY A 119 9.29 9.67 -14.60
N LYS A 120 8.09 9.74 -15.19
CA LYS A 120 7.51 11.00 -15.69
C LYS A 120 6.71 11.68 -14.59
N ALA A 121 6.93 12.98 -14.38
CA ALA A 121 6.19 13.75 -13.37
C ALA A 121 4.68 13.73 -13.65
N ILE A 122 3.89 13.51 -12.58
CA ILE A 122 2.43 13.51 -12.63
C ILE A 122 1.87 14.54 -11.66
N ARG A 123 0.63 14.95 -11.90
CA ARG A 123 -0.14 15.85 -11.04
C ARG A 123 -1.60 15.42 -11.05
N VAL A 124 -2.33 15.83 -10.02
CA VAL A 124 -3.79 15.68 -9.98
C VAL A 124 -4.47 16.50 -11.08
N SER A 125 -5.71 16.16 -11.39
CA SER A 125 -6.58 16.97 -12.25
C SER A 125 -6.76 18.38 -11.66
N ASP A 126 -6.88 19.38 -12.53
CA ASP A 126 -7.27 20.75 -12.18
C ASP A 126 -8.80 20.96 -12.21
N CYS A 127 -9.59 19.89 -12.36
CA CYS A 127 -11.04 19.95 -12.37
C CYS A 127 -11.58 20.46 -11.02
N GLN A 128 -12.18 21.65 -11.03
CA GLN A 128 -12.79 22.27 -9.87
C GLN A 128 -14.32 22.09 -9.80
N ASP A 129 -14.94 21.67 -10.90
CA ASP A 129 -16.39 21.49 -11.01
C ASP A 129 -16.75 20.02 -10.88
N ILE A 130 -17.45 19.68 -9.79
CA ILE A 130 -17.85 18.29 -9.51
C ILE A 130 -18.77 17.72 -10.60
N ALA A 131 -19.55 18.54 -11.29
CA ALA A 131 -20.41 18.09 -12.38
C ALA A 131 -19.61 17.60 -13.61
N LYS A 132 -18.31 17.91 -13.67
CA LYS A 132 -17.39 17.49 -14.73
C LYS A 132 -16.37 16.44 -14.26
N ALA A 133 -16.37 16.12 -12.97
CA ALA A 133 -15.42 15.19 -12.39
C ALA A 133 -15.77 13.73 -12.71
N ILE A 134 -14.76 12.89 -12.88
CA ILE A 134 -14.88 11.43 -12.80
C ILE A 134 -14.36 11.02 -11.43
N VAL A 135 -15.17 10.29 -10.66
CA VAL A 135 -14.86 9.92 -9.27
C VAL A 135 -14.71 8.40 -9.17
N GLY A 136 -13.52 7.96 -8.73
CA GLY A 136 -13.31 6.58 -8.27
C GLY A 136 -13.78 6.43 -6.83
N CYS A 137 -14.57 5.39 -6.54
CA CYS A 137 -15.04 5.10 -5.20
C CYS A 137 -15.06 3.59 -5.00
N ASP A 138 -14.51 3.13 -3.88
CA ASP A 138 -14.75 1.79 -3.35
C ASP A 138 -15.82 1.88 -2.26
N LEU A 139 -16.92 1.14 -2.45
CA LEU A 139 -18.02 1.06 -1.49
C LEU A 139 -17.68 0.17 -0.29
N GLY A 140 -16.56 -0.55 -0.36
CA GLY A 140 -16.20 -1.64 0.52
C GLY A 140 -17.15 -2.82 0.33
N TYR A 141 -16.75 -3.95 0.89
CA TYR A 141 -17.59 -5.14 0.98
C TYR A 141 -17.66 -5.58 2.44
N GLY A 142 -18.87 -5.87 2.91
CA GLY A 142 -19.07 -6.45 4.24
C GLY A 142 -18.38 -7.81 4.34
N THR A 143 -17.72 -8.08 5.45
CA THR A 143 -17.02 -9.36 5.72
C THR A 143 -17.98 -10.51 6.03
N SER A 144 -19.17 -10.50 5.44
CA SER A 144 -20.13 -11.60 5.52
C SER A 144 -19.64 -12.71 4.60
N LYS A 145 -19.21 -13.83 5.19
CA LYS A 145 -18.74 -15.05 4.51
C LYS A 145 -19.32 -15.20 3.11
N ILE A 146 -18.49 -15.01 2.08
CA ILE A 146 -18.81 -15.49 0.74
C ILE A 146 -18.57 -17.01 0.78
N ILE A 147 -19.67 -17.71 1.05
CA ILE A 147 -19.98 -19.15 0.92
C ILE A 147 -18.81 -20.13 1.13
#